data_AF-A0A530ZM42-F1
#
_entry.id   AF-A0A530ZM42-F1
#
_cell.length_a   1.000
_cell.length_b   1.000
_cell.length_c   1.000
_cell.angle_alpha   90.00
_cell.angle_beta   90.00
_cell.angle_gamma   90.00
#
_symmetry.space_group_name_H-M   'P 1'
#
loop_
_entity.id
_entity.type
_entity.pdbx_description
1 polymer ?
#
loop_
_entity_poly.entity_id
_entity_poly.type
_entity_poly.pdbx_seq_one_letter_code
_entity_poly.pdbx_strand_id
1 'polypeptide(L)' 'WDMPISEGSFTGVGIGAAINGLRPIVDLGFASFAYLASDQIINQASKLRYMTGGQIDIPIVIRCCMFSTGSMAAQHADR' A
#
# COMPACT_ATOMS: atom_id res chain seq x y z
N TRP A 1 8.43 -5.86 11.83
CA TRP A 1 8.34 -4.55 12.47
C TRP A 1 6.89 -4.14 12.42
N ASP A 2 6.37 -3.60 13.51
CA ASP A 2 4.97 -3.19 13.61
C ASP A 2 4.83 -1.70 13.36
N MET A 3 3.89 -1.35 12.50
CA MET A 3 3.66 0.03 12.11
C MET A 3 2.54 0.66 12.94
N PRO A 4 2.52 1.98 13.13
CA PRO A 4 1.35 2.67 13.64
C PRO A 4 0.15 2.43 12.71
N ILE A 5 -1.07 2.57 13.24
CA ILE A 5 -2.32 2.51 12.47
C ILE A 5 -2.43 3.80 11.64
N SER A 6 -1.69 3.84 10.54
CA SER A 6 -1.68 4.92 9.56
C SER A 6 -1.21 4.37 8.22
N GLU A 7 -2.15 3.87 7.44
CA GLU A 7 -1.94 3.14 6.20
C GLU A 7 -1.23 3.98 5.16
N GLY A 8 -1.63 5.24 5.02
CA GLY A 8 -0.92 6.18 4.15
C GLY A 8 0.53 6.38 4.60
N SER A 9 0.78 6.55 5.89
CA SER A 9 2.15 6.80 6.38
C SER A 9 3.06 5.60 6.15
N PHE A 10 2.67 4.40 6.57
CA PHE A 10 3.57 3.25 6.43
C PHE A 10 3.68 2.76 4.99
N THR A 11 2.64 2.97 4.16
CA THR A 11 2.76 2.72 2.71
C THR A 11 3.75 3.68 2.07
N GLY A 12 3.72 4.97 2.43
CA GLY A 12 4.71 5.96 1.99
C GLY A 12 6.14 5.60 2.42
N VAL A 13 6.32 5.12 3.65
CA VAL A 13 7.62 4.60 4.12
C VAL A 13 8.07 3.39 3.29
N GLY A 14 7.17 2.47 2.98
CA GLY A 14 7.45 1.33 2.10
C GLY A 14 7.88 1.78 0.70
N ILE A 15 7.21 2.79 0.13
CA ILE A 15 7.61 3.36 -1.16
C ILE A 15 9.00 4.00 -1.07
N GLY A 16 9.27 4.80 -0.04
CA GLY A 16 10.59 5.39 0.17
C GLY A 16 11.71 4.35 0.34
N ALA A 17 11.42 3.25 1.04
CA ALA A 17 12.33 2.11 1.15
C ALA A 17 12.59 1.45 -0.21
N ALA A 18 11.55 1.30 -1.05
CA ALA A 18 11.67 0.76 -2.40
C ALA A 18 12.52 1.66 -3.31
N ILE A 19 12.33 2.98 -3.22
CA ILE A 19 13.15 3.99 -3.94
C ILE A 19 14.63 3.87 -3.56
N ASN A 20 14.92 3.59 -2.28
CA ASN A 20 16.28 3.37 -1.78
C ASN A 20 16.84 1.96 -2.07
N GLY A 21 16.19 1.17 -2.93
CA GLY A 21 16.69 -0.11 -3.42
C GLY A 21 16.27 -1.34 -2.61
N LEU A 22 15.41 -1.19 -1.60
CA LEU A 22 14.81 -2.34 -0.92
C LEU A 22 13.61 -2.91 -1.71
N ARG A 23 13.12 -4.08 -1.29
CA ARG A 23 11.94 -4.76 -1.88
C ARG A 23 10.87 -5.03 -0.82
N PRO A 24 10.16 -3.98 -0.35
CA PRO A 24 9.25 -4.12 0.78
C PRO A 24 7.95 -4.83 0.41
N ILE A 25 7.43 -5.58 1.36
CA ILE A 25 6.07 -6.12 1.36
C ILE A 25 5.29 -5.35 2.42
N VAL A 26 4.32 -4.54 1.99
CA VAL A 26 3.46 -3.74 2.86
C VAL A 26 2.13 -4.47 3.06
N ASP A 27 1.77 -4.74 4.32
CA ASP A 27 0.49 -5.37 4.69
C ASP A 27 -0.47 -4.33 5.27
N LEU A 28 -1.64 -4.18 4.65
CA LEU A 28 -2.70 -3.26 5.05
C LEU A 28 -3.73 -3.91 6.00
N GLY A 29 -3.64 -5.22 6.25
CA GLY A 29 -4.61 -5.96 7.04
C GLY A 29 -5.90 -6.24 6.27
N PHE A 30 -6.79 -5.26 6.15
CA PHE A 30 -8.05 -5.37 5.39
C PHE A 30 -8.01 -4.55 4.10
N ALA A 31 -8.63 -5.06 3.04
CA ALA A 31 -8.66 -4.41 1.73
C ALA A 31 -9.30 -3.02 1.75
N SER A 32 -10.30 -2.80 2.59
CA SER A 32 -10.96 -1.51 2.78
C SER A 32 -10.01 -0.41 3.27
N PHE A 33 -8.96 -0.78 4.00
CA PHE A 33 -7.97 0.19 4.49
C PHE A 33 -7.03 0.68 3.39
N ALA A 34 -7.03 0.03 2.22
CA ALA A 34 -6.33 0.56 1.03
C ALA A 34 -6.87 1.92 0.59
N TYR A 35 -8.12 2.27 0.93
CA TYR A 35 -8.66 3.61 0.65
C TYR A 35 -7.87 4.71 1.37
N LEU A 36 -7.38 4.45 2.58
CA LEU A 36 -6.54 5.40 3.34
C LEU A 36 -5.14 5.54 2.72
N ALA A 37 -4.62 4.49 2.07
CA ALA A 37 -3.34 4.50 1.37
C ALA A 37 -3.43 4.88 -0.11
N SER A 38 -4.63 5.18 -0.62
CA SER A 38 -4.90 5.32 -2.06
C SER A 38 -4.00 6.34 -2.76
N ASP A 39 -3.72 7.49 -2.16
CA ASP A 39 -2.82 8.49 -2.73
C ASP A 39 -1.39 7.94 -2.90
N GLN A 40 -0.88 7.22 -1.90
CA GLN A 40 0.45 6.63 -1.95
C GLN A 40 0.54 5.55 -3.02
N ILE A 41 -0.50 4.73 -3.19
CA ILE A 41 -0.52 3.67 -4.20
C ILE A 41 -0.66 4.25 -5.60
N ILE A 42 -1.68 5.09 -5.79
CA ILE A 42 -2.11 5.54 -7.11
C ILE A 42 -1.24 6.68 -7.61
N ASN A 43 -0.98 7.70 -6.79
CA ASN A 43 -0.25 8.88 -7.24
C ASN A 43 1.26 8.75 -7.09
N GLN A 44 1.74 8.02 -6.08
CA GLN A 44 3.17 7.86 -5.86
C GLN A 44 3.70 6.58 -6.51
N ALA A 45 3.40 5.40 -5.93
CA ALA A 45 4.00 4.13 -6.35
C ALA A 45 3.82 3.83 -7.84
N SER A 46 2.61 4.02 -8.39
CA SER A 46 2.32 3.65 -9.77
C SER A 46 2.91 4.61 -10.82
N LYS A 47 3.13 5.88 -10.48
CA LYS A 47 3.47 6.94 -11.45
C LYS A 47 4.92 7.38 -11.41
N LEU A 48 5.60 7.24 -10.27
CA LEU A 48 6.95 7.78 -10.08
C LEU A 48 7.96 7.27 -11.12
N ARG A 49 7.88 6.00 -11.53
CA ARG A 49 8.73 5.47 -12.62
C ARG A 49 8.53 6.22 -13.93
N TYR A 50 7.28 6.54 -14.27
CA TYR A 50 6.96 7.30 -15.48
C TYR A 50 7.37 8.77 -15.35
N MET A 51 7.02 9.41 -14.23
CA MET A 51 7.31 10.83 -13.98
C MET A 51 8.80 11.15 -13.95
N THR A 52 9.64 10.19 -13.55
CA THR A 52 11.09 10.33 -13.50
C THR A 52 11.79 9.86 -14.78
N GLY A 53 11.05 9.58 -15.85
CA GLY A 53 11.63 9.08 -17.10
C GLY A 53 12.36 7.74 -16.95
N GLY A 54 11.95 6.91 -16.00
CA GLY A 54 12.55 5.60 -15.72
C GLY A 54 13.76 5.62 -14.79
N GLN A 55 14.11 6.76 -14.20
CA GLN A 55 15.24 6.85 -13.26
C GLN A 55 14.96 6.17 -11.91
N ILE A 56 13.71 6.15 -11.48
CA ILE A 56 13.27 5.49 -10.24
C ILE A 56 12.47 4.24 -10.59
N ASP A 57 12.80 3.12 -9.97
CA ASP A 57 11.97 1.91 -9.97
C ASP A 57 11.43 1.64 -8.57
N ILE A 58 10.20 1.16 -8.47
CA ILE A 58 9.50 0.97 -7.18
C ILE A 58 9.05 -0.49 -7.07
N PRO A 59 9.98 -1.41 -6.69
CA PRO A 59 9.66 -2.82 -6.52
C PRO A 59 8.98 -3.07 -5.15
N ILE A 60 7.72 -2.64 -5.02
CA ILE A 60 6.88 -2.81 -3.82
C ILE A 60 5.77 -3.83 -4.06
N VAL A 61 5.46 -4.64 -3.04
CA VAL A 61 4.27 -5.50 -3.01
C VAL A 61 3.34 -5.01 -1.91
N ILE A 62 2.08 -4.78 -2.24
CA ILE A 62 1.03 -4.43 -1.29
C ILE A 62 0.10 -5.63 -1.15
N ARG A 63 -0.07 -6.11 0.07
CA ARG A 63 -0.98 -7.22 0.41
C ARG A 63 -2.06 -6.75 1.37
N CYS A 64 -3.22 -7.37 1.26
CA CYS A 64 -4.35 -7.18 2.16
C CYS A 64 -5.24 -8.42 2.12
N CYS A 65 -6.06 -8.60 3.16
CA CYS A 65 -7.10 -9.62 3.19
C CYS A 65 -8.44 -9.01 2.76
N MET A 66 -9.19 -9.75 1.95
CA MET A 66 -10.55 -9.41 1.56
C MET A 66 -11.47 -10.55 1.98
N PHE A 67 -12.55 -10.22 2.66
CA PHE A 67 -13.55 -11.19 3.10
C PHE A 67 -14.91 -10.78 2.53
N SER A 68 -15.70 -11.72 2.04
CA SER A 68 -17.10 -11.48 1.64
C SER A 68 -18.10 -12.20 2.53
N THR A 69 -17.61 -13.02 3.47
CA THR A 69 -18.37 -13.88 4.37
C THR A 69 -17.76 -13.86 5.77
N GLY A 70 -18.54 -14.31 6.76
CA GLY A 70 -18.19 -14.16 8.17
C GLY A 70 -18.60 -12.78 8.70
N SER A 71 -19.13 -12.73 9.93
CA SER A 71 -19.72 -11.54 10.56
C SER A 71 -18.69 -10.43 10.86
N MET A 72 -18.05 -9.89 9.82
CA MET A 72 -16.89 -8.97 9.90
C MET A 72 -17.27 -7.48 9.86
N ALA A 73 -18.56 -7.17 9.85
CA ALA A 73 -19.15 -5.84 9.66
C ALA A 73 -18.89 -5.23 8.27
N ALA A 74 -19.59 -4.14 7.97
CA ALA A 74 -19.65 -3.57 6.62
C ALA A 74 -18.27 -3.11 6.10
N GLN A 75 -17.45 -2.50 6.95
CA GLN A 75 -16.15 -1.94 6.55
C GLN A 75 -15.03 -2.97 6.39
N HIS A 76 -15.28 -4.26 6.63
CA HIS A 76 -14.30 -5.33 6.38
C HIS A 76 -14.82 -6.38 5.39
N ALA A 77 -15.96 -6.09 4.74
CA ALA A 77 -16.65 -7.02 3.83
C ALA A 77 -16.96 -6.39 2.46
N ASP A 78 -16.08 -5.48 2.01
CA ASP A 78 -16.19 -4.84 0.69
C ASP A 78 -16.20 -5.90 -0.43
N ARG A 79 -16.92 -5.61 -1.51
CA ARG A 79 -17.19 -6.52 -2.64
C ARG A 79 -17.06 -5.81 -3.97
#